data_AF-A0A7C5TLW8-F1
#
_entry.id   AF-A0A7C5TLW8-F1
#
_cell.length_a   1.000
_cell.length_b   1.000
_cell.length_c   1.000
_cell.angle_alpha   90.00
_cell.angle_beta   90.00
_cell.angle_gamma   90.00
#
_symmetry.space_group_name_H-M   'P 1'
#
loop_
_entity.id
_entity.type
_entity.pdbx_description
1 polymer ?
#
loop_
_entity_poly.entity_id
_entity_poly.type
_entity_poly.pdbx_seq_one_letter_code
_entity_poly.pdbx_strand_id
1 'polypeptide(L)'
;MRALAAAGALAALVLLALDAVLAQAPVEEHVRRLFDITRERNVPTAVSVAFMLAAALAAALAARRTHREGGRASRVALWGTVAAFFAYMALDDALQLHEQAATSLAGALEPHRGHPLVARVLAFPGYYWPLFFLPVFGALGLLLLTFVLRELPPGGPRRMLLAGLACYVVAVIMDFAEGADAVFDALAGLTAS
;
A
#
# COMPACT_ATOMS: atom_id res chain seq x y z
N MET A 1 17.10 -12.78 -9.35
CA MET A 1 16.23 -12.47 -8.18
C MET A 1 16.97 -11.73 -7.07
N ARG A 2 18.06 -12.27 -6.48
CA ARG A 2 18.80 -11.58 -5.38
C ARG A 2 19.28 -10.15 -5.72
N ALA A 3 19.80 -9.94 -6.94
CA ALA A 3 20.25 -8.62 -7.38
C ALA A 3 19.10 -7.61 -7.51
N LEU A 4 17.97 -8.00 -8.09
CA LEU A 4 16.78 -7.14 -8.24
C LEU A 4 16.19 -6.77 -6.87
N ALA A 5 16.13 -7.75 -5.97
CA ALA A 5 15.75 -7.59 -4.58
C ALA A 5 16.64 -6.59 -3.83
N ALA A 6 17.96 -6.74 -3.95
CA ALA A 6 18.93 -5.85 -3.32
C ALA A 6 18.85 -4.44 -3.94
N ALA A 7 18.67 -4.34 -5.25
CA ALA A 7 18.47 -3.06 -5.93
C ALA A 7 17.20 -2.35 -5.45
N GLY A 8 16.10 -3.07 -5.26
CA GLY A 8 14.87 -2.51 -4.71
C GLY A 8 15.02 -2.03 -3.27
N ALA A 9 15.66 -2.83 -2.41
CA ALA A 9 15.94 -2.42 -1.03
C ALA A 9 16.86 -1.20 -0.98
N LEU A 10 17.92 -1.16 -1.81
CA LEU A 10 18.81 -0.02 -1.90
C LEU A 10 18.08 1.23 -2.41
N ALA A 11 17.24 1.10 -3.44
CA ALA A 11 16.45 2.21 -3.97
C ALA A 11 15.52 2.77 -2.88
N ALA A 12 14.82 1.91 -2.13
CA ALA A 12 13.97 2.34 -1.01
C ALA A 12 14.77 3.08 0.07
N LEU A 13 15.94 2.58 0.45
CA LEU A 13 16.80 3.25 1.44
C LEU A 13 17.33 4.59 0.95
N VAL A 14 17.71 4.69 -0.32
CA VAL A 14 18.17 5.95 -0.93
C VAL A 14 17.03 6.97 -0.95
N LEU A 15 15.82 6.56 -1.35
CA LEU A 15 14.66 7.44 -1.38
C LEU A 15 14.28 7.93 0.02
N LEU A 16 14.27 7.03 1.02
CA LEU A 16 14.03 7.39 2.41
C LEU A 16 15.09 8.36 2.96
N ALA A 17 16.36 8.15 2.62
CA ALA A 17 17.44 9.05 3.03
C ALA A 17 17.32 10.43 2.34
N LEU A 18 16.94 10.44 1.07
CA LEU A 18 16.70 11.69 0.33
C LEU A 18 15.54 12.47 0.93
N ASP A 19 14.43 11.81 1.23
CA ASP A 19 13.29 12.41 1.92
C ASP A 19 13.71 13.05 3.25
N ALA A 20 14.36 12.27 4.13
CA ALA A 20 14.82 12.75 5.43
C ALA A 20 15.78 13.96 5.34
N VAL A 21 16.65 13.99 4.33
CA VAL A 21 17.57 15.12 4.10
C VAL A 21 16.82 16.33 3.55
N LEU A 22 15.96 16.14 2.56
CA LEU A 22 15.22 17.22 1.91
C LEU A 22 14.17 17.85 2.83
N ALA A 23 13.59 17.07 3.74
CA ALA A 23 12.67 17.56 4.77
C ALA A 23 13.31 18.64 5.67
N GLN A 24 14.61 18.55 5.91
CA GLN A 24 15.37 19.50 6.75
C GLN A 24 16.08 20.59 5.94
N ALA A 25 16.17 20.45 4.61
CA ALA A 25 16.89 21.37 3.76
C ALA A 25 16.04 22.60 3.41
N PRO A 26 16.64 23.79 3.24
CA PRO A 26 15.95 24.99 2.79
C PRO A 26 15.70 24.95 1.27
N VAL A 27 15.12 23.86 0.77
CA VAL A 27 14.74 23.68 -0.64
C VAL A 27 13.29 24.10 -0.84
N GLU A 28 12.93 24.41 -2.09
CA GLU A 28 11.55 24.73 -2.45
C GLU A 28 10.60 23.54 -2.22
N GLU A 29 9.36 23.83 -1.82
CA GLU A 29 8.34 22.83 -1.51
C GLU A 29 8.08 21.86 -2.68
N HIS A 30 8.17 22.35 -3.92
CA HIS A 30 7.99 21.50 -5.10
C HIS A 30 9.08 20.41 -5.21
N VAL A 31 10.31 20.70 -4.77
CA VAL A 31 11.42 19.73 -4.75
C VAL A 31 11.22 18.71 -3.62
N ARG A 32 10.78 19.15 -2.45
CA ARG A 32 10.48 18.23 -1.32
C ARG A 32 9.42 17.22 -1.73
N ARG A 33 8.33 17.70 -2.33
CA ARG A 33 7.22 16.84 -2.82
C ARG A 33 7.64 15.78 -3.84
N LEU A 34 8.71 16.01 -4.62
CA LEU A 34 9.19 15.01 -5.58
C LEU A 34 9.80 13.77 -4.92
N PHE A 35 10.27 13.90 -3.68
CA PHE A 35 10.96 12.83 -2.95
C PHE A 35 10.27 12.43 -1.63
N ASP A 36 9.22 13.14 -1.24
CA ASP A 36 8.38 12.88 -0.08
C ASP A 36 7.84 11.45 -0.08
N ILE A 37 8.25 10.61 0.88
CA ILE A 37 7.85 9.19 0.90
C ILE A 37 6.44 8.98 1.43
N THR A 38 5.83 9.98 2.08
CA THR A 38 4.47 9.90 2.61
C THR A 38 3.43 10.36 1.58
N ARG A 39 3.87 10.98 0.48
CA ARG A 39 2.99 11.39 -0.61
C ARG A 39 3.05 10.47 -1.82
N GLU A 40 1.96 10.47 -2.55
CA GLU A 40 1.83 9.78 -3.83
C GLU A 40 2.15 10.73 -5.03
N ARG A 41 2.21 10.16 -6.24
CA ARG A 41 2.49 10.87 -7.52
C ARG A 41 3.87 11.53 -7.60
N ASN A 42 4.88 10.86 -7.09
CA ASN A 42 6.25 11.34 -7.04
C ASN A 42 7.27 10.24 -7.41
N VAL A 43 8.57 10.51 -7.22
CA VAL A 43 9.64 9.57 -7.58
C VAL A 43 9.55 8.26 -6.78
N PRO A 44 9.39 8.28 -5.44
CA PRO A 44 9.12 7.06 -4.67
C PRO A 44 7.96 6.23 -5.21
N THR A 45 6.84 6.88 -5.55
CA THR A 45 5.65 6.21 -6.11
C THR A 45 5.99 5.50 -7.42
N ALA A 46 6.66 6.19 -8.36
CA ALA A 46 7.01 5.60 -9.66
C ALA A 46 7.93 4.37 -9.51
N VAL A 47 8.87 4.42 -8.56
CA VAL A 47 9.76 3.30 -8.24
C VAL A 47 8.98 2.14 -7.61
N SER A 48 8.08 2.42 -6.66
CA SER A 48 7.20 1.43 -6.02
C SER A 48 6.34 0.69 -7.06
N VAL A 49 5.65 1.44 -7.92
CA VAL A 49 4.82 0.92 -9.02
C VAL A 49 5.63 0.00 -9.94
N ALA A 50 6.82 0.40 -10.35
CA ALA A 50 7.68 -0.43 -11.21
C ALA A 50 8.05 -1.76 -10.53
N PHE A 51 8.40 -1.75 -9.24
CA PHE A 51 8.71 -2.97 -8.50
C PHE A 51 7.48 -3.87 -8.30
N MET A 52 6.32 -3.28 -8.02
CA MET A 52 5.07 -4.03 -7.89
C MET A 52 4.63 -4.67 -9.22
N LEU A 53 4.76 -3.97 -10.34
CA LEU A 53 4.51 -4.55 -11.67
C LEU A 53 5.50 -5.67 -12.00
N ALA A 54 6.77 -5.52 -11.64
CA ALA A 54 7.76 -6.58 -11.80
C ALA A 54 7.41 -7.81 -10.94
N ALA A 55 6.95 -7.61 -9.70
CA ALA A 55 6.48 -8.68 -8.82
C ALA A 55 5.22 -9.37 -9.38
N ALA A 56 4.25 -8.60 -9.89
CA ALA A 56 3.04 -9.11 -10.52
C ALA A 56 3.37 -9.98 -11.74
N LEU A 57 4.27 -9.51 -12.61
CA LEU A 57 4.73 -10.27 -13.78
C LEU A 57 5.45 -11.55 -13.37
N ALA A 58 6.33 -11.50 -12.38
CA ALA A 58 7.03 -12.67 -11.87
C ALA A 58 6.06 -13.74 -11.33
N ALA A 59 5.04 -13.31 -10.56
CA ALA A 59 4.00 -14.20 -10.05
C ALA A 59 3.13 -14.78 -11.18
N ALA A 60 2.76 -13.99 -12.19
CA ALA A 60 2.01 -14.46 -13.35
C ALA A 60 2.78 -15.52 -14.16
N LEU A 61 4.09 -15.30 -14.35
CA LEU A 61 4.98 -16.28 -14.99
C LEU A 61 5.11 -17.56 -14.16
N ALA A 62 5.15 -17.46 -12.82
CA ALA A 62 5.14 -18.61 -11.92
C ALA A 62 3.83 -19.40 -12.00
N ALA A 63 2.68 -18.72 -12.08
CA ALA A 63 1.37 -19.36 -12.29
C ALA A 63 1.35 -20.13 -13.62
N ARG A 64 1.78 -19.47 -14.71
CA ARG A 64 1.83 -20.08 -16.06
C ARG A 64 2.77 -21.28 -16.11
N ARG A 65 3.94 -21.19 -15.49
CA ARG A 65 4.89 -22.31 -15.40
C ARG A 65 4.29 -23.48 -14.63
N THR A 66 3.72 -23.22 -13.45
CA THR A 66 3.07 -24.24 -12.62
C THR A 66 1.96 -24.96 -13.39
N HIS A 67 1.16 -24.23 -14.18
CA HIS A 67 0.12 -24.83 -15.02
C HIS A 67 0.71 -25.73 -16.12
N ARG A 68 1.74 -25.26 -16.83
CA ARG A 68 2.37 -26.03 -17.92
C ARG A 68 3.08 -27.30 -17.43
N GLU A 69 3.58 -27.29 -16.21
CA GLU A 69 4.22 -28.45 -15.57
C GLU A 69 3.19 -29.42 -14.94
N GLY A 70 1.88 -29.19 -15.13
CA GLY A 70 0.83 -30.06 -14.57
C GLY A 70 0.64 -29.91 -13.05
N GLY A 71 1.05 -28.78 -12.48
CA GLY A 71 0.91 -28.49 -11.06
C GLY A 71 -0.55 -28.40 -10.61
N ARG A 72 -0.77 -28.55 -9.30
CA ARG A 72 -2.10 -28.50 -8.69
C ARG A 72 -2.79 -27.17 -9.00
N ALA A 73 -4.07 -27.21 -9.38
CA ALA A 73 -4.87 -26.02 -9.70
C ALA A 73 -4.87 -24.98 -8.58
N SER A 74 -4.88 -25.41 -7.32
CA SER A 74 -4.79 -24.52 -6.16
C SER A 74 -3.49 -23.71 -6.13
N ARG A 75 -2.36 -24.29 -6.58
CA ARG A 75 -1.07 -23.61 -6.64
C ARG A 75 -1.03 -22.59 -7.77
N VAL A 76 -1.63 -22.92 -8.92
CA VAL A 76 -1.80 -21.99 -10.05
C VAL A 76 -2.66 -20.79 -9.62
N ALA A 77 -3.80 -21.07 -8.97
CA ALA A 77 -4.70 -20.04 -8.46
C ALA A 77 -3.98 -19.14 -7.44
N LEU A 78 -3.19 -19.71 -6.54
CA LEU A 78 -2.43 -18.96 -5.53
C LEU A 78 -1.43 -17.99 -6.15
N TRP A 79 -0.63 -18.45 -7.12
CA TRP A 79 0.27 -17.56 -7.88
C TRP A 79 -0.49 -16.51 -8.70
N GLY A 80 -1.66 -16.87 -9.25
CA GLY A 80 -2.55 -15.93 -9.92
C GLY A 80 -3.07 -14.84 -8.98
N THR A 81 -3.47 -15.20 -7.75
CA THR A 81 -3.89 -14.26 -6.72
C THR A 81 -2.76 -13.32 -6.31
N VAL A 82 -1.53 -13.83 -6.14
CA VAL A 82 -0.36 -12.98 -5.85
C VAL A 82 -0.10 -12.00 -6.99
N ALA A 83 -0.20 -12.45 -8.25
CA ALA A 83 -0.03 -11.59 -9.41
C ALA A 83 -1.10 -10.49 -9.46
N ALA A 84 -2.37 -10.85 -9.26
CA ALA A 84 -3.47 -9.91 -9.25
C ALA A 84 -3.34 -8.89 -8.11
N PHE A 85 -2.92 -9.32 -6.92
CA PHE A 85 -2.68 -8.45 -5.78
C PHE A 85 -1.64 -7.38 -6.09
N PHE A 86 -0.44 -7.76 -6.54
CA PHE A 86 0.61 -6.78 -6.85
C PHE A 86 0.26 -5.88 -8.04
N ALA A 87 -0.48 -6.40 -9.04
CA ALA A 87 -0.97 -5.59 -10.14
C ALA A 87 -2.00 -4.55 -9.67
N TYR A 88 -2.91 -4.95 -8.77
CA TYR A 88 -3.86 -4.03 -8.15
C TYR A 88 -3.12 -2.95 -7.34
N MET A 89 -2.20 -3.34 -6.46
CA MET A 89 -1.44 -2.38 -5.65
C MET A 89 -0.69 -1.37 -6.52
N ALA A 90 -0.07 -1.83 -7.63
CA ALA A 90 0.57 -0.94 -8.58
C ALA A 90 -0.39 0.04 -9.26
N LEU A 91 -1.62 -0.40 -9.53
CA LEU A 91 -2.65 0.45 -10.11
C LEU A 91 -3.17 1.47 -9.09
N ASP A 92 -3.33 1.03 -7.85
CA ASP A 92 -3.77 1.86 -6.73
C ASP A 92 -2.76 2.97 -6.45
N ASP A 93 -1.48 2.67 -6.22
CA ASP A 93 -0.42 3.69 -6.03
C ASP A 93 -0.33 4.68 -7.23
N ALA A 94 -0.59 4.20 -8.45
CA ALA A 94 -0.49 5.04 -9.65
C ALA A 94 -1.69 5.97 -9.83
N LEU A 95 -2.88 5.55 -9.40
CA LEU A 95 -4.15 6.24 -9.66
C LEU A 95 -4.82 6.78 -8.39
N GLN A 96 -4.33 6.43 -7.21
CA GLN A 96 -4.90 6.75 -5.90
C GLN A 96 -6.34 6.24 -5.77
N LEU A 97 -6.59 4.98 -6.14
CA LEU A 97 -7.97 4.47 -6.22
C LEU A 97 -8.63 4.44 -4.84
N HIS A 98 -7.88 4.06 -3.80
CA HIS A 98 -8.38 4.01 -2.43
C HIS A 98 -8.71 5.41 -1.89
N GLU A 99 -7.91 6.44 -2.23
CA GLU A 99 -8.20 7.84 -1.90
C GLU A 99 -9.47 8.31 -2.62
N GLN A 100 -9.56 8.12 -3.94
CA GLN A 100 -10.73 8.53 -4.73
C GLN A 100 -12.03 7.87 -4.24
N ALA A 101 -11.96 6.59 -3.88
CA ALA A 101 -13.09 5.87 -3.32
C ALA A 101 -13.50 6.45 -1.95
N ALA A 102 -12.53 6.74 -1.08
CA ALA A 102 -12.79 7.33 0.23
C ALA A 102 -13.44 8.72 0.11
N THR A 103 -12.92 9.60 -0.76
CA THR A 103 -13.49 10.93 -1.01
C THR A 103 -14.90 10.84 -1.58
N SER A 104 -15.12 9.96 -2.57
CA SER A 104 -16.44 9.78 -3.20
C SER A 104 -17.49 9.33 -2.20
N LEU A 105 -17.13 8.41 -1.31
CA LEU A 105 -18.02 7.95 -0.26
C LEU A 105 -18.33 9.05 0.75
N ALA A 106 -17.31 9.78 1.23
CA ALA A 106 -17.50 10.87 2.15
C ALA A 106 -18.54 11.87 1.59
N GLY A 107 -18.39 12.24 0.32
CA GLY A 107 -19.34 13.11 -0.38
C GLY A 107 -20.75 12.53 -0.50
N ALA A 108 -20.89 11.22 -0.69
CA ALA A 108 -22.20 10.55 -0.74
C ALA A 108 -22.89 10.44 0.63
N LEU A 109 -22.10 10.33 1.70
CA LEU A 109 -22.58 10.19 3.08
C LEU A 109 -22.91 11.55 3.73
N GLU A 110 -22.21 12.62 3.35
CA GLU A 110 -22.35 13.95 3.96
C GLU A 110 -23.81 14.48 3.97
N PRO A 111 -24.63 14.36 2.89
CA PRO A 111 -26.03 14.76 2.91
C PRO A 111 -26.90 13.98 3.92
N HIS A 112 -26.43 12.80 4.35
CA HIS A 112 -27.15 11.88 5.23
C HIS A 112 -26.60 11.89 6.67
N ARG A 113 -25.78 12.89 7.04
CA ARG A 113 -25.16 13.00 8.37
C ARG A 113 -26.16 12.93 9.54
N GLY A 114 -27.43 13.29 9.33
CA GLY A 114 -28.49 13.16 10.34
C GLY A 114 -28.84 11.71 10.72
N HIS A 115 -28.46 10.71 9.92
CA HIS A 115 -28.69 9.30 10.23
C HIS A 115 -27.63 8.77 11.22
N PRO A 116 -28.01 8.11 12.34
CA PRO A 116 -27.05 7.71 13.38
C PRO A 116 -25.90 6.83 12.89
N LEU A 117 -26.15 5.91 11.94
CA LEU A 117 -25.09 5.08 11.37
C LEU A 117 -24.13 5.88 10.48
N VAL A 118 -24.65 6.87 9.74
CA VAL A 118 -23.83 7.70 8.87
C VAL A 118 -22.98 8.64 9.70
N ALA A 119 -23.55 9.24 10.75
CA ALA A 119 -22.80 10.04 11.72
C ALA A 119 -21.64 9.25 12.35
N ARG A 120 -21.83 7.97 12.67
CA ARG A 120 -20.75 7.10 13.18
C ARG A 120 -19.65 6.83 12.16
N VAL A 121 -20.01 6.62 10.90
CA VAL A 121 -19.04 6.41 9.81
C VAL A 121 -18.23 7.68 9.54
N LEU A 122 -18.89 8.84 9.48
CA LEU A 122 -18.24 10.14 9.29
C LEU A 122 -17.40 10.58 10.49
N ALA A 123 -17.62 10.01 11.67
CA ALA A 123 -16.81 10.24 12.86
C ALA A 123 -15.57 9.32 12.94
N PHE A 124 -15.28 8.55 11.89
CA PHE A 124 -14.10 7.69 11.85
C PHE A 124 -12.82 8.56 11.90
N PRO A 125 -11.88 8.26 12.82
CA PRO A 125 -10.76 9.15 13.11
C PRO A 125 -9.60 8.93 12.15
N GLY A 126 -9.85 8.82 10.85
CA GLY A 126 -8.83 8.56 9.84
C GLY A 126 -9.42 8.62 8.45
N TYR A 127 -8.61 8.32 7.43
CA TYR A 127 -9.15 8.17 6.09
C TYR A 127 -10.25 7.09 6.05
N TYR A 128 -11.25 7.23 5.17
CA TYR A 128 -12.35 6.28 5.10
C TYR A 128 -12.02 4.98 4.35
N TRP A 129 -10.91 4.94 3.61
CA TRP A 129 -10.52 3.78 2.83
C TRP A 129 -10.38 2.47 3.65
N PRO A 130 -9.89 2.46 4.92
CA PRO A 130 -9.75 1.24 5.69
C PRO A 130 -11.10 0.55 5.95
N LEU A 131 -12.21 1.29 5.99
CA LEU A 131 -13.54 0.69 6.21
C LEU A 131 -13.94 -0.29 5.10
N PHE A 132 -13.42 -0.11 3.87
CA PHE A 132 -13.79 -0.91 2.70
C PHE A 132 -12.68 -1.87 2.30
N PHE A 133 -11.46 -1.34 2.27
CA PHE A 133 -10.32 -2.02 1.69
C PHE A 133 -9.56 -2.85 2.72
N LEU A 134 -9.56 -2.47 4.01
CA LEU A 134 -8.83 -3.23 5.03
C LEU A 134 -9.34 -4.67 5.22
N PRO A 135 -10.66 -4.96 5.18
CA PRO A 135 -11.13 -6.36 5.24
C PRO A 135 -10.63 -7.19 4.04
N VAL A 136 -10.66 -6.60 2.85
CA VAL A 136 -10.26 -7.27 1.61
C VAL A 136 -8.74 -7.46 1.56
N PHE A 137 -7.96 -6.40 1.78
CA PHE A 137 -6.50 -6.47 1.82
C PHE A 137 -5.97 -7.21 3.03
N GLY A 138 -6.67 -7.20 4.15
CA GLY A 138 -6.36 -8.03 5.31
C GLY A 138 -6.47 -9.52 4.96
N ALA A 139 -7.57 -9.93 4.31
CA ALA A 139 -7.74 -11.30 3.84
C ALA A 139 -6.68 -11.69 2.80
N LEU A 140 -6.40 -10.82 1.83
CA LEU A 140 -5.35 -11.05 0.82
C LEU A 140 -3.95 -11.09 1.45
N GLY A 141 -3.67 -10.22 2.41
CA GLY A 141 -2.42 -10.19 3.18
C GLY A 141 -2.21 -11.47 3.99
N LEU A 142 -3.26 -12.00 4.62
CA LEU A 142 -3.22 -13.30 5.30
C LEU A 142 -2.99 -14.46 4.32
N LEU A 143 -3.61 -14.41 3.14
CA LEU A 143 -3.38 -15.39 2.08
C LEU A 143 -1.93 -15.34 1.57
N LEU A 144 -1.38 -14.14 1.35
CA LEU A 144 0.02 -13.93 0.99
C LEU A 144 0.97 -14.41 2.09
N LEU A 145 0.69 -14.09 3.35
CA LEU A 145 1.47 -14.57 4.48
C LEU A 145 1.46 -16.10 4.53
N THR A 146 0.28 -16.70 4.41
CA THR A 146 0.14 -18.16 4.39
C THR A 146 0.93 -18.78 3.23
N PHE A 147 0.88 -18.17 2.04
CA PHE A 147 1.68 -18.55 0.90
C PHE A 147 3.19 -18.47 1.18
N VAL A 148 3.66 -17.33 1.71
CA VAL A 148 5.07 -17.12 2.06
C VAL A 148 5.57 -18.13 3.09
N LEU A 149 4.73 -18.49 4.06
CA LEU A 149 5.12 -19.44 5.09
C LEU A 149 5.12 -20.90 4.60
N ARG A 150 4.26 -21.25 3.64
CA ARG A 150 4.08 -22.64 3.17
C ARG A 150 4.85 -23.00 1.91
N GLU A 151 4.94 -22.08 0.95
CA GLU A 151 5.46 -22.37 -0.40
C GLU A 151 6.91 -21.89 -0.62
N LEU A 152 7.34 -20.87 0.12
CA LEU A 152 8.69 -20.34 0.00
C LEU A 152 9.65 -21.07 0.96
N PRO A 153 10.79 -21.56 0.45
CA PRO A 153 11.76 -22.25 1.28
C PRO A 153 12.28 -21.32 2.39
N PRO A 154 12.58 -21.86 3.58
CA PRO A 154 13.23 -21.08 4.63
C PRO A 154 14.57 -20.54 4.09
N GLY A 155 14.77 -19.23 4.23
CA GLY A 155 15.98 -18.58 3.71
C GLY A 155 15.75 -17.13 3.30
N GLY A 156 16.61 -16.65 2.39
CA GLY A 156 16.61 -15.26 1.92
C GLY A 156 15.25 -14.79 1.36
N PRO A 157 14.66 -15.46 0.36
CA PRO A 157 13.43 -15.00 -0.28
C PRO A 157 12.25 -14.88 0.70
N ARG A 158 12.06 -15.87 1.59
CA ARG A 158 11.04 -15.83 2.62
C ARG A 158 11.24 -14.66 3.59
N ARG A 159 12.46 -14.47 4.11
CA ARG A 159 12.77 -13.34 5.01
C ARG A 159 12.52 -11.99 4.35
N MET A 160 12.87 -11.85 3.07
CA MET A 160 12.62 -10.62 2.32
C MET A 160 11.14 -10.30 2.15
N LEU A 161 10.32 -11.28 1.77
CA LEU A 161 8.88 -11.07 1.62
C LEU A 161 8.21 -10.80 2.97
N LEU A 162 8.64 -11.46 4.04
CA LEU A 162 8.17 -11.15 5.39
C LEU A 162 8.56 -9.73 5.83
N ALA A 163 9.78 -9.28 5.52
CA ALA A 163 10.21 -7.91 5.78
C ALA A 163 9.37 -6.91 4.97
N GLY A 164 9.12 -7.18 3.68
CA GLY A 164 8.25 -6.34 2.86
C GLY A 164 6.82 -6.26 3.38
N LEU A 165 6.24 -7.39 3.82
CA LEU A 165 4.91 -7.41 4.42
C LEU A 165 4.88 -6.64 5.75
N ALA A 166 5.93 -6.74 6.56
CA ALA A 166 6.05 -5.95 7.79
C ALA A 166 6.13 -4.45 7.50
N CYS A 167 6.94 -4.05 6.51
CA CYS A 167 7.00 -2.65 6.06
C CYS A 167 5.63 -2.16 5.56
N TYR A 168 4.90 -3.00 4.80
CA TYR A 168 3.56 -2.66 4.34
C TYR A 168 2.58 -2.44 5.49
N VAL A 169 2.59 -3.32 6.51
CA VAL A 169 1.76 -3.13 7.71
C VAL A 169 2.11 -1.84 8.43
N VAL A 170 3.39 -1.51 8.56
CA VAL A 170 3.83 -0.22 9.14
C VAL A 170 3.32 0.95 8.31
N ALA A 171 3.43 0.89 6.97
CA ALA A 171 2.93 1.94 6.08
C ALA A 171 1.42 2.18 6.25
N VAL A 172 0.61 1.11 6.31
CA VAL A 172 -0.83 1.23 6.57
C VAL A 172 -1.14 1.89 7.92
N ILE A 173 -0.36 1.59 8.96
CA ILE A 173 -0.52 2.21 10.28
C ILE A 173 -0.16 3.70 10.24
N MET A 174 0.93 4.06 9.56
CA MET A 174 1.34 5.46 9.42
C MET A 174 0.29 6.27 8.65
N ASP A 175 -0.23 5.73 7.55
CA ASP A 175 -1.28 6.36 6.75
C ASP A 175 -2.56 6.60 7.56
N PHE A 176 -2.98 5.60 8.35
CA PHE A 176 -4.10 5.77 9.27
C PHE A 176 -3.85 6.87 10.31
N ALA A 177 -2.65 6.92 10.89
CA ALA A 177 -2.28 7.93 11.88
C ALA A 177 -2.26 9.34 11.28
N GLU A 178 -1.74 9.51 10.07
CA GLU A 178 -1.75 10.79 9.34
C GLU A 178 -3.19 11.28 9.10
N GLY A 179 -4.07 10.38 8.66
CA GLY A 179 -5.48 10.69 8.52
C GLY A 179 -6.16 11.08 9.85
N ALA A 180 -5.73 10.48 10.97
CA ALA A 180 -6.25 10.78 12.29
C ALA A 180 -5.83 12.18 12.77
N ASP A 181 -4.56 12.52 12.63
CA ASP A 181 -4.01 13.81 13.01
C ASP A 181 -4.68 14.94 12.21
N ALA A 182 -4.88 14.74 10.90
CA ALA A 182 -5.62 15.69 10.06
C ALA A 182 -7.06 15.94 10.54
N VAL A 183 -7.75 14.91 11.04
CA VAL A 183 -9.08 15.03 11.65
C VAL A 183 -9.01 15.81 12.97
N PHE A 184 -8.01 15.52 13.81
CA PHE A 184 -7.84 16.23 15.08
C PHE A 184 -7.51 17.72 14.89
N ASP A 185 -6.62 18.05 13.96
CA ASP A 185 -6.27 19.43 13.64
C ASP A 185 -7.48 20.22 13.10
N ALA A 186 -8.29 19.59 12.24
CA ALA A 186 -9.52 20.20 11.73
C ALA A 186 -10.53 20.49 12.85
N LEU A 187 -10.69 19.56 13.82
CA LEU A 187 -11.56 19.76 14.97
C LEU A 187 -11.03 20.83 15.93
N ALA A 188 -9.72 20.85 16.20
CA ALA A 188 -9.07 21.86 17.03
C ALA A 188 -9.21 23.27 16.43
N GLY A 189 -9.06 23.40 15.10
CA GLY A 189 -9.26 24.66 14.37
C GLY A 189 -10.71 25.16 14.40
N LEU A 190 -11.71 24.27 14.35
CA LEU A 190 -13.14 24.60 14.50
C LEU A 190 -13.51 25.06 15.92
N THR A 191 -12.69 24.74 16.93
CA THR A 191 -12.88 25.24 18.30
C THR A 191 -12.15 26.55 18.59
N ALA A 192 -11.36 27.06 17.65
CA ALA A 192 -10.56 28.29 17.80
C ALA A 192 -11.19 29.54 17.14
N SER A 193 -12.41 29.44 16.59
CA SER A 193 -13.21 30.54 16.02
C SER A 193 -14.53 30.71 16.77
#